data_AF-A0A800DFH2-F1
#
_entry.id   AF-A0A800DFH2-F1
#
_cell.length_a   1.000
_cell.length_b   1.000
_cell.length_c   1.000
_cell.angle_alpha   90.00
_cell.angle_beta   90.00
_cell.angle_gamma   90.00
#
_symmetry.space_group_name_H-M   'P 1'
#
loop_
_entity.id
_entity.type
_entity.pdbx_description
1 polymer ?
#
loop_
_entity_poly.entity_id
_entity_poly.type
_entity_poly.pdbx_seq_one_letter_code
_entity_poly.pdbx_strand_id
1 'polypeptide(L)'
;MSAGMAGLKPGFCVIDVTSRGALIREMARMGVDPRGIEIMAPKGEALAVRLEGLPKEVALLLKQEMLSKGGDVALPKEAVRPGHREVDALLIGTRKQFEALLSKLRSQPGLLPGLVEAIEGALRSAGPRRLVIEANGRRLVFGERTLVMGIINATPDSFSGDGVYKNV
;
A
#
# COMPACT_ATOMS: atom_id res chain seq x y z
N MET A 1 -34.73 19.85 -26.08
CA MET A 1 -35.25 18.85 -25.14
C MET A 1 -34.16 18.54 -24.11
N SER A 2 -34.17 19.23 -22.97
CA SER A 2 -33.24 19.00 -21.86
C SER A 2 -34.06 18.43 -20.71
N ALA A 3 -34.04 17.11 -20.58
CA ALA A 3 -34.69 16.42 -19.47
C ALA A 3 -33.65 16.20 -18.35
N GLY A 4 -33.82 16.99 -17.28
CA GLY A 4 -33.56 16.62 -15.89
C GLY A 4 -32.26 15.89 -15.53
N MET A 5 -31.25 16.65 -15.09
CA MET A 5 -30.24 16.17 -14.12
C MET A 5 -30.72 16.27 -12.66
N ALA A 6 -32.01 16.53 -12.42
CA ALA A 6 -32.58 16.62 -11.09
C ALA A 6 -32.81 15.21 -10.52
N GLY A 7 -31.95 14.79 -9.58
CA GLY A 7 -32.14 13.56 -8.79
C GLY A 7 -31.06 12.49 -8.91
N LEU A 8 -29.94 12.74 -9.60
CA LEU A 8 -28.85 11.77 -9.69
C LEU A 8 -28.17 11.58 -8.32
N LYS A 9 -28.55 10.54 -7.57
CA LYS A 9 -27.81 10.07 -6.39
C LYS A 9 -26.82 8.99 -6.84
N PRO A 10 -25.50 9.24 -6.80
CA PRO A 10 -24.55 8.20 -7.14
C PRO A 10 -24.58 7.09 -6.08
N GLY A 11 -24.56 5.84 -6.52
CA GLY A 11 -24.16 4.73 -5.67
C GLY A 11 -22.65 4.81 -5.39
N PHE A 12 -22.22 4.32 -4.24
CA PHE A 12 -20.79 4.25 -3.89
C PHE A 12 -20.41 2.84 -3.42
N CYS A 13 -19.17 2.46 -3.71
CA CYS A 13 -18.54 1.27 -3.17
C CYS A 13 -17.09 1.63 -2.86
N VAL A 14 -16.60 1.24 -1.69
CA VAL A 14 -15.19 1.43 -1.33
C VAL A 14 -14.43 0.20 -1.80
N ILE A 15 -13.42 0.42 -2.65
CA ILE A 15 -12.55 -0.65 -3.13
C ILE A 15 -11.31 -0.70 -2.25
N ASP A 16 -11.05 -1.85 -1.64
CA ASP A 16 -9.80 -2.10 -0.93
C ASP A 16 -8.65 -2.21 -1.93
N VAL A 17 -7.70 -1.27 -1.84
CA VAL A 17 -6.53 -1.17 -2.73
C VAL A 17 -5.24 -1.70 -2.10
N THR A 18 -5.32 -2.34 -0.94
CA THR A 18 -4.15 -3.02 -0.31
C THR A 18 -3.55 -4.11 -1.20
N SER A 19 -4.30 -4.59 -2.21
CA SER A 19 -3.75 -5.38 -3.31
C SER A 19 -3.99 -4.69 -4.66
N ARG A 20 -2.91 -4.50 -5.44
CA ARG A 20 -2.96 -4.01 -6.82
C ARG A 20 -4.00 -4.77 -7.67
N GLY A 21 -4.18 -6.06 -7.40
CA GLY A 21 -5.13 -6.93 -8.11
C GLY A 21 -6.59 -6.52 -7.95
N ALA A 22 -7.01 -6.02 -6.77
CA ALA A 22 -8.38 -5.58 -6.56
C ALA A 22 -8.73 -4.37 -7.44
N LEU A 23 -7.83 -3.38 -7.50
CA LEU A 23 -8.00 -2.21 -8.34
C LEU A 23 -8.02 -2.56 -9.83
N ILE A 24 -7.12 -3.45 -10.29
CA ILE A 24 -7.10 -3.92 -11.68
C ILE A 24 -8.41 -4.60 -12.04
N ARG A 25 -8.93 -5.51 -11.19
CA ARG A 25 -10.18 -6.22 -11.44
C ARG A 25 -11.36 -5.27 -11.52
N GLU A 26 -11.41 -4.26 -10.65
CA GLU A 26 -12.49 -3.28 -10.67
C GLU A 26 -12.45 -2.43 -11.95
N MET A 27 -11.27 -1.93 -12.34
CA MET A 27 -11.13 -1.17 -13.58
C MET A 27 -11.47 -2.03 -14.82
N ALA A 28 -11.08 -3.31 -14.82
CA ALA A 28 -11.45 -4.25 -15.87
C ALA A 28 -12.96 -4.49 -15.92
N ARG A 29 -13.63 -4.63 -14.76
CA ARG A 29 -15.08 -4.78 -14.65
C ARG A 29 -15.83 -3.56 -15.19
N MET A 30 -15.27 -2.36 -15.01
CA MET A 30 -15.81 -1.11 -15.55
C MET A 30 -15.57 -0.94 -17.06
N GLY A 31 -14.80 -1.83 -17.70
CA GLY A 31 -14.46 -1.72 -19.13
C GLY A 31 -13.38 -0.67 -19.42
N VAL A 32 -12.51 -0.35 -18.46
CA VAL A 32 -11.37 0.53 -18.69
C VAL A 32 -10.39 -0.14 -19.67
N ASP A 33 -9.85 0.66 -20.60
CA ASP A 33 -8.83 0.20 -21.55
C ASP A 33 -7.62 -0.45 -20.84
N PRO A 34 -7.11 -1.61 -21.34
CA PRO A 34 -5.99 -2.32 -20.70
C PRO A 34 -4.74 -1.46 -20.50
N ARG A 35 -4.41 -0.60 -21.46
CA ARG A 35 -3.26 0.32 -21.33
C ARG A 35 -3.53 1.38 -20.25
N GLY A 36 -4.77 1.85 -20.16
CA GLY A 36 -5.22 2.70 -19.06
C GLY A 36 -5.05 2.04 -17.69
N ILE A 37 -5.44 0.76 -17.57
CA ILE A 37 -5.29 -0.04 -16.34
C ILE A 37 -3.82 -0.13 -15.92
N GLU A 38 -2.91 -0.42 -16.85
CA GLU A 38 -1.47 -0.49 -16.56
C GLU A 38 -0.91 0.82 -15.99
N ILE A 39 -1.34 1.95 -16.53
CA ILE A 39 -0.89 3.29 -16.08
C ILE A 39 -1.52 3.67 -14.73
N MET A 40 -2.74 3.22 -14.45
CA MET A 40 -3.49 3.60 -13.26
C MET A 40 -3.25 2.70 -12.06
N ALA A 41 -2.99 1.41 -12.27
CA ALA A 41 -2.82 0.45 -11.19
C ALA A 41 -1.73 0.87 -10.16
N PRO A 42 -0.54 1.38 -10.57
CA PRO A 42 0.48 1.83 -9.62
C PRO A 42 0.09 3.07 -8.79
N LYS A 43 -0.96 3.81 -9.19
CA LYS A 43 -1.46 4.99 -8.48
C LYS A 43 -2.34 4.65 -7.28
N GLY A 44 -2.88 3.43 -7.22
CA GLY A 44 -3.71 2.99 -6.10
C GLY A 44 -3.03 2.01 -5.15
N GLU A 45 -1.86 1.47 -5.53
CA GLU A 45 -1.04 0.64 -4.63
C GLU A 45 -0.40 1.51 -3.54
N ALA A 46 -1.12 1.70 -2.43
CA ALA A 46 -0.66 2.46 -1.28
C ALA A 46 0.32 1.62 -0.43
N LEU A 47 1.43 2.24 -0.04
CA LEU A 47 2.53 1.63 0.70
C LEU A 47 2.94 2.56 1.84
N ALA A 48 3.39 1.96 2.94
CA ALA A 48 4.02 2.66 4.05
C ALA A 48 5.37 2.01 4.37
N VAL A 49 6.43 2.81 4.38
CA VAL A 49 7.81 2.35 4.61
C VAL A 49 8.41 3.11 5.78
N ARG A 50 8.78 2.39 6.83
CA ARG A 50 9.50 2.96 7.98
C ARG A 50 11.00 2.85 7.74
N LEU A 51 11.69 3.97 7.90
CA LEU A 51 13.15 4.08 7.93
C LEU A 51 13.56 4.51 9.34
N GLU A 52 14.62 3.92 9.86
CA GLU A 52 15.08 4.16 11.24
C GLU A 52 16.44 4.83 11.24
N GLY A 53 16.68 5.68 12.24
CA GLY A 53 18.01 6.30 12.45
C GLY A 53 18.50 7.18 11.30
N LEU A 54 17.60 7.85 10.58
CA LEU A 54 18.00 8.76 9.50
C LEU A 54 18.58 10.05 10.07
N PRO A 55 19.65 10.61 9.47
CA PRO A 55 20.03 11.99 9.74
C PRO A 55 18.82 12.90 9.54
N LYS A 56 18.57 13.79 10.50
CA LYS A 56 17.40 14.66 10.52
C LYS A 56 17.23 15.44 9.21
N GLU A 57 18.33 15.91 8.63
CA GLU A 57 18.36 16.67 7.38
C GLU A 57 17.86 15.81 6.21
N VAL A 58 18.22 14.53 6.18
CA VAL A 58 17.75 13.55 5.19
C VAL A 58 16.26 13.28 5.37
N ALA A 59 15.80 13.10 6.62
CA ALA A 59 14.38 12.87 6.92
C ALA A 59 13.49 14.07 6.50
N LEU A 60 13.95 15.29 6.75
CA LEU A 60 13.27 16.52 6.32
C LEU A 60 13.29 16.70 4.80
N LEU A 61 14.38 16.34 4.13
CA LEU A 61 14.42 16.34 2.66
C LEU A 61 13.44 15.32 2.09
N LEU A 62 13.38 14.10 2.64
CA LEU A 62 12.41 13.08 2.22
C LEU A 62 10.98 13.59 2.39
N LYS A 63 10.67 14.29 3.49
CA LYS A 63 9.37 14.95 3.69
C LYS A 63 9.04 15.91 2.54
N GLN A 64 9.97 16.80 2.20
CA GLN A 64 9.77 17.78 1.12
C GLN A 64 9.61 17.08 -0.25
N GLU A 65 10.47 16.12 -0.54
CA GLU A 65 10.46 15.37 -1.80
C GLU A 65 9.18 14.54 -1.95
N MET A 66 8.68 13.92 -0.89
CA MET A 66 7.41 13.18 -0.92
C MET A 66 6.21 14.10 -1.08
N LEU A 67 6.16 15.22 -0.35
CA LEU A 67 5.09 16.21 -0.48
C LEU A 67 4.96 16.73 -1.92
N SER A 68 6.09 17.03 -2.58
CA SER A 68 6.09 17.48 -3.99
C SER A 68 5.51 16.44 -4.98
N LYS A 69 5.47 15.16 -4.60
CA LYS A 69 4.94 14.05 -5.41
C LYS A 69 3.52 13.65 -4.98
N GLY A 70 2.95 14.33 -3.98
CA GLY A 70 1.65 14.04 -3.40
C GLY A 70 1.63 12.84 -2.44
N GLY A 71 2.79 12.39 -1.98
CA GLY A 71 2.91 11.47 -0.85
C GLY A 71 3.18 12.26 0.44
N ASP A 72 3.50 11.55 1.52
CA ASP A 72 3.87 12.19 2.77
C ASP A 72 4.94 11.40 3.56
N VAL A 73 5.54 12.04 4.55
CA VAL A 73 6.44 11.40 5.53
C VAL A 73 6.00 11.80 6.93
N ALA A 74 5.59 10.85 7.77
CA ALA A 74 5.40 11.14 9.18
C ALA A 74 6.76 11.16 9.88
N LEU A 75 7.03 12.26 10.60
CA LEU A 75 8.25 12.48 11.35
C LEU A 75 7.90 12.73 12.83
N PRO A 76 8.76 12.35 13.78
CA PRO A 76 8.57 12.67 15.19
C PRO A 76 8.68 14.19 15.41
N LYS A 77 8.06 14.70 16.47
CA LYS A 77 8.08 16.14 16.83
C LYS A 77 9.49 16.68 17.06
N GLU A 78 10.43 15.80 17.38
CA GLU A 78 11.85 16.07 17.57
C GLU A 78 12.56 16.45 16.27
N ALA A 79 12.03 16.05 15.10
CA ALA A 79 12.63 16.33 13.80
C ALA A 79 12.69 17.83 13.44
N VAL A 80 11.91 18.67 14.11
CA VAL A 80 11.96 20.14 13.95
C VAL A 80 12.72 20.84 15.08
N ARG A 81 13.20 20.09 16.08
CA ARG A 81 13.90 20.65 17.25
C ARG A 81 15.42 20.70 17.02
N PRO A 82 16.12 21.73 17.53
CA PRO A 82 17.58 21.72 17.61
C PRO A 82 18.10 20.57 18.49
N GLY A 83 19.31 20.10 18.22
CA GLY A 83 20.02 19.11 19.06
C GLY A 83 19.78 17.63 18.73
N HIS A 84 18.69 17.28 18.06
CA HIS A 84 18.48 15.92 17.55
C HIS A 84 19.21 15.73 16.21
N ARG A 85 19.99 14.64 16.12
CA ARG A 85 20.79 14.29 14.93
C ARG A 85 20.13 13.22 14.07
N GLU A 86 19.46 12.25 14.69
CA GLU A 86 18.82 11.14 14.00
C GLU A 86 17.35 10.99 14.41
N VAL A 87 16.52 10.57 13.46
CA VAL A 87 15.08 10.36 13.63
C VAL A 87 14.57 9.21 12.76
N ASP A 88 13.49 8.58 13.19
CA ASP A 88 12.73 7.65 12.35
C ASP A 88 11.81 8.43 11.40
N ALA A 89 11.51 7.84 10.25
CA ALA A 89 10.61 8.40 9.25
C ALA A 89 9.68 7.34 8.69
N LEU A 90 8.37 7.62 8.66
CA LEU A 90 7.37 6.77 8.01
C LEU A 90 6.94 7.41 6.70
N LEU A 91 7.47 6.92 5.58
CA LEU A 91 7.09 7.35 4.25
C LEU A 91 5.76 6.70 3.87
N ILE A 92 4.80 7.49 3.41
CA ILE A 92 3.47 7.05 3.00
C ILE A 92 3.23 7.54 1.58
N GLY A 93 2.87 6.63 0.67
CA GLY A 93 2.62 7.00 -0.71
C GLY A 93 2.28 5.81 -1.59
N THR A 94 1.97 6.09 -2.83
CA THR A 94 1.67 5.09 -3.85
C THR A 94 2.96 4.56 -4.47
N ARG A 95 2.94 3.36 -5.07
CA ARG A 95 4.09 2.82 -5.81
C ARG A 95 4.64 3.81 -6.83
N LYS A 96 3.77 4.50 -7.58
CA LYS A 96 4.17 5.55 -8.54
C LYS A 96 4.94 6.70 -7.86
N GLN A 97 4.53 7.12 -6.68
CA GLN A 97 5.19 8.21 -5.94
C GLN A 97 6.56 7.79 -5.43
N PHE A 98 6.68 6.57 -4.92
CA PHE A 98 7.97 5.99 -4.53
C PHE A 98 8.94 5.85 -5.73
N GLU A 99 8.45 5.41 -6.90
CA GLU A 99 9.28 5.35 -8.12
C GLU A 99 9.79 6.73 -8.53
N ALA A 100 8.94 7.76 -8.45
CA ALA A 100 9.33 9.14 -8.70
C ALA A 100 10.32 9.67 -7.66
N LEU A 101 10.18 9.30 -6.38
CA LEU A 101 11.15 9.61 -5.32
C LEU A 101 12.51 8.99 -5.65
N LEU A 102 12.55 7.67 -5.90
CA LEU A 102 13.80 6.95 -6.18
C LEU A 102 14.52 7.51 -7.40
N SER A 103 13.80 7.85 -8.46
CA SER A 103 14.37 8.51 -9.64
C SER A 103 15.08 9.81 -9.28
N LYS A 104 14.47 10.64 -8.41
CA LYS A 104 15.06 11.89 -7.94
C LYS A 104 16.26 11.67 -7.03
N LEU A 105 16.18 10.74 -6.08
CA LEU A 105 17.26 10.44 -5.14
C LEU A 105 18.52 9.92 -5.84
N ARG A 106 18.38 9.08 -6.88
CA ARG A 106 19.52 8.59 -7.68
C ARG A 106 20.28 9.70 -8.40
N SER A 107 19.62 10.82 -8.71
CA SER A 107 20.24 11.98 -9.35
C SER A 107 20.98 12.92 -8.38
N GLN A 108 20.90 12.68 -7.07
CA GLN A 108 21.51 13.51 -6.02
C GLN A 108 22.64 12.75 -5.33
N PRO A 109 23.87 12.79 -5.88
CA PRO A 109 25.02 12.16 -5.23
C PRO A 109 25.29 12.82 -3.86
N GLY A 110 25.46 12.00 -2.81
CA GLY A 110 25.93 12.45 -1.49
C GLY A 110 24.87 12.57 -0.38
N LEU A 111 23.59 12.29 -0.63
CA LEU A 111 22.53 12.48 0.36
C LEU A 111 22.63 11.52 1.57
N LEU A 112 22.76 10.21 1.30
CA LEU A 112 23.05 9.16 2.28
C LEU A 112 23.39 7.86 1.53
N PRO A 113 24.58 7.26 1.71
CA PRO A 113 24.90 5.98 1.09
C PRO A 113 23.89 4.90 1.50
N GLY A 114 23.37 4.13 0.53
CA GLY A 114 22.44 3.04 0.81
C GLY A 114 20.97 3.43 0.95
N LEU A 115 20.61 4.72 0.91
CA LEU A 115 19.21 5.15 1.10
C LEU A 115 18.29 4.66 -0.02
N VAL A 116 18.76 4.75 -1.27
CA VAL A 116 18.01 4.27 -2.44
C VAL A 116 17.79 2.77 -2.33
N GLU A 117 18.85 2.03 -2.00
CA GLU A 117 18.86 0.59 -1.83
C GLU A 117 17.94 0.14 -0.70
N ALA A 118 17.93 0.87 0.42
CA ALA A 118 17.08 0.61 1.57
C ALA A 118 15.59 0.79 1.23
N ILE A 119 15.23 1.92 0.60
CA ILE A 119 13.84 2.18 0.19
C ILE A 119 13.39 1.15 -0.85
N GLU A 120 14.22 0.85 -1.85
CA GLU A 120 13.90 -0.19 -2.83
C GLU A 120 13.74 -1.57 -2.21
N GLY A 121 14.62 -1.93 -1.26
CA GLY A 121 14.55 -3.20 -0.53
C GLY A 121 13.23 -3.33 0.21
N ALA A 122 12.82 -2.28 0.92
CA ALA A 122 11.54 -2.22 1.60
C ALA A 122 10.37 -2.38 0.62
N LEU A 123 10.38 -1.64 -0.50
CA LEU A 123 9.33 -1.71 -1.53
C LEU A 123 9.26 -3.08 -2.23
N ARG A 124 10.38 -3.80 -2.37
CA ARG A 124 10.40 -5.17 -2.88
C ARG A 124 9.80 -6.14 -1.87
N SER A 125 10.08 -5.94 -0.57
CA SER A 125 9.56 -6.80 0.51
C SER A 125 8.06 -6.65 0.75
N ALA A 126 7.47 -5.51 0.35
CA ALA A 126 6.06 -5.20 0.49
C ALA A 126 5.14 -5.87 -0.56
N GLY A 127 5.71 -6.56 -1.56
CA GLY A 127 4.91 -7.31 -2.53
C GLY A 127 4.14 -8.47 -1.90
N PRO A 128 3.12 -9.02 -2.58
CA PRO A 128 2.47 -10.24 -2.12
C PRO A 128 3.55 -11.29 -1.85
N ARG A 129 3.63 -11.75 -0.60
CA ARG A 129 4.57 -12.79 -0.22
C ARG A 129 4.18 -14.05 -0.98
N ARG A 130 4.85 -14.28 -2.10
CA ARG A 130 4.78 -15.53 -2.84
C ARG A 130 5.45 -16.59 -1.98
N LEU A 131 4.69 -17.17 -1.07
CA LEU A 131 5.13 -18.27 -0.25
C LEU A 131 4.77 -19.55 -1.00
N VAL A 132 5.80 -20.31 -1.37
CA VAL A 132 5.63 -21.64 -1.94
C VAL A 132 5.87 -22.64 -0.82
N ILE A 133 4.85 -23.41 -0.47
CA ILE A 133 4.98 -24.54 0.45
C ILE A 133 4.93 -25.82 -0.38
N GLU A 134 5.98 -26.63 -0.28
CA GLU A 134 6.00 -28.00 -0.77
C GLU A 134 5.48 -28.90 0.36
N ALA A 135 4.32 -29.52 0.16
CA ALA A 135 3.69 -30.41 1.13
C ALA A 135 3.16 -31.65 0.42
N ASN A 136 3.66 -32.83 0.80
CA ASN A 136 3.25 -34.13 0.25
C ASN A 136 3.25 -34.19 -1.29
N GLY A 137 4.33 -33.70 -1.92
CA GLY A 137 4.48 -33.66 -3.39
C GLY A 137 3.57 -32.67 -4.10
N ARG A 138 2.86 -31.80 -3.36
CA ARG A 138 2.03 -30.72 -3.90
C ARG A 138 2.63 -29.36 -3.58
N ARG A 139 2.56 -28.48 -4.57
CA ARG A 139 3.06 -27.12 -4.49
C ARG A 139 1.92 -26.15 -4.20
N LEU A 140 1.90 -25.58 -2.99
CA LEU A 140 0.94 -24.56 -2.56
C LEU A 140 1.56 -23.17 -2.76
N VAL A 141 1.06 -22.41 -3.72
CA VAL A 141 1.56 -21.06 -4.04
C VAL A 141 0.64 -19.99 -3.47
N PHE A 142 0.97 -19.48 -2.28
CA PHE A 142 0.25 -18.39 -1.64
C PHE A 142 0.56 -17.07 -2.34
N GLY A 143 -0.41 -16.16 -2.38
CA GLY A 143 -0.26 -14.83 -2.96
C GLY A 143 -0.65 -14.71 -4.45
N GLU A 144 -0.87 -15.82 -5.17
CA GLU A 144 -1.37 -15.79 -6.56
C GLU A 144 -2.89 -15.91 -6.66
N ARG A 145 -3.51 -16.69 -5.77
CA ARG A 145 -4.96 -16.89 -5.67
C ARG A 145 -5.34 -17.29 -4.25
N THR A 146 -6.62 -17.22 -3.93
CA THR A 146 -7.14 -17.73 -2.66
C THR A 146 -6.93 -19.25 -2.58
N LEU A 147 -6.08 -19.70 -1.65
CA LEU A 147 -5.85 -21.12 -1.37
C LEU A 147 -6.60 -21.61 -0.13
N VAL A 148 -6.89 -20.69 0.80
CA VAL A 148 -7.65 -20.96 2.02
C VAL A 148 -8.87 -20.06 2.00
N MET A 149 -10.05 -20.65 2.06
CA MET A 149 -11.31 -19.93 2.20
C MET A 149 -11.83 -20.16 3.61
N GLY A 150 -11.86 -19.10 4.41
CA GLY A 150 -12.50 -19.14 5.72
C GLY A 150 -14.01 -19.20 5.56
N ILE A 151 -14.64 -20.19 6.18
CA ILE A 151 -16.09 -20.26 6.34
C ILE A 151 -16.37 -20.03 7.82
N ILE A 152 -17.24 -19.06 8.12
CA ILE A 152 -17.70 -18.80 9.48
C ILE A 152 -19.16 -19.23 9.55
N ASN A 153 -19.43 -20.29 10.32
CA ASN A 153 -20.79 -20.67 10.68
C ASN A 153 -21.22 -19.84 11.89
N ALA A 154 -21.90 -18.73 11.63
CA ALA A 154 -22.47 -17.88 12.66
C ALA A 154 -23.95 -18.27 12.88
N THR A 155 -24.19 -19.40 13.54
CA THR A 155 -25.53 -19.77 14.03
C THR A 155 -25.47 -20.04 15.55
N PRO A 156 -26.53 -19.72 16.33
CA PRO A 156 -26.54 -19.89 17.79
C PRO A 156 -26.41 -21.36 18.27
N ASP A 157 -26.60 -22.29 17.35
CA ASP A 157 -26.67 -23.74 17.51
C ASP A 157 -25.42 -24.47 17.00
N SER A 158 -24.25 -23.82 17.06
CA SER A 158 -22.98 -24.45 16.64
C SER A 158 -22.65 -25.67 17.51
N PHE A 159 -22.28 -26.78 16.85
CA PHE A 159 -21.98 -28.07 17.45
C PHE A 159 -20.81 -28.03 18.47
N SER A 160 -19.97 -27.01 18.39
CA SER A 160 -18.79 -26.78 19.24
C SER A 160 -19.04 -25.84 20.43
N GLY A 161 -20.22 -25.20 20.53
CA GLY A 161 -20.55 -24.28 21.63
C GLY A 161 -19.71 -22.98 21.67
N ASP A 162 -18.93 -22.71 20.63
CA ASP A 162 -18.07 -21.54 20.44
C ASP A 162 -18.70 -20.48 19.52
N GLY A 163 -20.02 -20.52 19.39
CA GLY A 163 -20.79 -19.58 18.57
C GLY A 163 -20.41 -18.13 18.87
N VAL A 164 -20.02 -17.41 17.83
CA VAL A 164 -19.59 -16.00 17.93
C VAL A 164 -20.77 -15.07 18.28
N TYR A 165 -22.00 -15.56 18.15
CA TYR A 165 -23.22 -14.90 18.60
C TYR A 165 -23.44 -15.14 20.09
N LYS A 166 -23.19 -14.13 20.93
CA LYS A 166 -23.80 -14.05 22.26
C LYS A 166 -25.20 -13.45 22.08
N ASN A 167 -26.23 -14.15 22.51
CA ASN A 167 -27.58 -13.61 22.60
C ASN A 167 -27.51 -12.27 23.38
N VAL A 168 -27.92 -11.19 22.72
CA VAL A 168 -28.19 -9.89 23.36
C VAL A 168 -29.60 -9.92 23.92
#